data_AF-A0A1V4XPC1-F1
#
_entry.id   AF-A0A1V4XPC1-F1
#
_cell.length_a   1.000
_cell.length_b   1.000
_cell.length_c   1.000
_cell.angle_alpha   90.00
_cell.angle_beta   90.00
_cell.angle_gamma   90.00
#
_symmetry.space_group_name_H-M   'P 1'
#
loop_
_entity.id
_entity.type
_entity.pdbx_description
1 polymer ?
#
loop_
_entity_poly.entity_id
_entity_poly.type
_entity_poly.pdbx_seq_one_letter_code
_entity_poly.pdbx_strand_id
1 'polypeptide(L)' 'MTEKQEVTILGLDNILMNDDGFGVHFLREFERRRSLPDSVRTVEGGVMAYALLKKKFPVMEKFLVEELNRLSMAPVRIHA' A
#
# COMPACT_ATOMS: atom_id res chain seq x y z
N MET A 1 9.00 -6.64 -28.01
CA MET A 1 7.90 -5.99 -27.29
C MET A 1 8.30 -5.93 -25.83
N THR A 2 8.59 -4.74 -25.31
CA THR A 2 8.88 -4.56 -23.88
C THR A 2 7.56 -4.75 -23.14
N GLU A 3 7.47 -5.76 -22.28
CA GLU A 3 6.27 -5.96 -21.45
C GLU A 3 6.01 -4.67 -20.66
N LYS A 4 4.81 -4.10 -20.83
CA LYS A 4 4.41 -2.89 -20.11
C LYS A 4 4.32 -3.30 -18.64
N GLN A 5 5.29 -2.90 -17.81
CA GLN A 5 5.28 -3.23 -16.39
C GLN A 5 4.05 -2.60 -15.74
N GLU A 6 3.07 -3.42 -15.40
CA GLU A 6 1.88 -2.98 -14.68
C GLU A 6 2.22 -2.84 -13.20
N VAL A 7 2.07 -1.62 -12.68
CA VAL A 7 2.28 -1.31 -11.27
C VAL A 7 0.93 -1.32 -10.57
N THR A 8 0.81 -2.12 -9.51
CA THR A 8 -0.37 -2.08 -8.63
C THR A 8 0.01 -1.44 -7.29
N ILE A 9 -0.69 -0.37 -6.92
CA ILE A 9 -0.60 0.26 -5.60
C ILE A 9 -1.74 -0.30 -4.74
N LEU A 10 -1.39 -0.99 -3.65
CA LEU A 10 -2.34 -1.66 -2.77
C LEU A 10 -2.43 -0.91 -1.43
N GLY A 11 -3.63 -0.41 -1.09
CA GLY A 11 -3.92 0.16 0.22
C GLY A 11 -4.32 -0.95 1.19
N LEU A 12 -3.64 -1.05 2.33
CA LEU A 12 -3.84 -2.08 3.35
C LEU A 12 -4.28 -1.41 4.64
N ASP A 13 -5.48 -1.71 5.10
CA ASP A 13 -6.14 -0.92 6.15
C ASP A 13 -7.29 -1.70 6.81
N ASN A 14 -7.62 -1.35 8.04
CA ASN A 14 -8.91 -1.60 8.65
C ASN A 14 -9.67 -0.28 8.83
N ILE A 15 -10.51 0.07 7.86
CA ILE A 15 -11.30 1.33 7.88
C ILE A 15 -12.25 1.45 9.09
N LEU A 16 -12.54 0.34 9.79
CA LEU A 16 -13.37 0.34 11.01
C LEU A 16 -12.57 0.63 12.29
N MET A 17 -11.24 0.57 12.24
CA MET A 17 -10.36 0.87 13.38
C MET A 17 -9.63 2.18 13.14
N ASN A 18 -10.22 3.29 13.60
CA ASN A 18 -9.66 4.65 13.67
C ASN A 18 -8.43 4.90 12.77
N ASP A 19 -7.23 4.64 13.30
CA ASP A 19 -5.93 5.02 12.72
C ASP A 19 -5.47 4.12 11.56
N ASP A 20 -6.18 3.02 11.32
CA ASP A 20 -5.84 1.97 10.36
C ASP A 20 -6.57 2.18 9.02
N GLY A 21 -6.90 3.44 8.66
CA GLY A 21 -7.58 3.82 7.40
C GLY A 21 -6.70 4.58 6.40
N PHE A 22 -5.43 4.80 6.73
CA PHE A 22 -4.53 5.68 6.00
C PHE A 22 -4.40 5.31 4.51
N GLY A 23 -4.17 4.04 4.17
CA GLY A 23 -3.93 3.62 2.79
C GLY A 23 -5.15 3.83 1.89
N VAL A 24 -6.36 3.57 2.38
CA VAL A 24 -7.62 3.83 1.66
C VAL A 24 -7.82 5.34 1.46
N HIS A 25 -7.63 6.14 2.51
CA HIS A 25 -7.72 7.59 2.41
C HIS A 25 -6.64 8.19 1.50
N PHE A 26 -5.42 7.65 1.55
CA PHE A 26 -4.33 8.00 0.65
C PHE A 26 -4.68 7.69 -0.80
N LEU A 27 -5.14 6.47 -1.10
CA LEU A 27 -5.49 6.07 -2.46
C LEU A 27 -6.58 6.96 -3.06
N ARG A 28 -7.66 7.20 -2.30
CA ARG A 28 -8.76 8.08 -2.73
C ARG A 28 -8.27 9.50 -3.01
N GLU A 29 -7.44 10.05 -2.13
CA GLU A 29 -6.92 11.40 -2.33
C GLU A 29 -5.87 11.47 -3.45
N PHE A 30 -5.09 10.40 -3.63
CA PHE A 30 -4.09 10.27 -4.66
C PHE A 30 -4.74 10.22 -6.05
N GLU A 31 -5.77 9.39 -6.23
CA GLU A 31 -6.59 9.34 -7.45
C GLU A 31 -7.30 10.68 -7.72
N ARG A 32 -7.84 11.32 -6.68
CA ARG A 32 -8.51 12.62 -6.83
C ARG A 32 -7.56 13.72 -7.27
N ARG A 33 -6.31 13.71 -6.78
CA ARG A 33 -5.32 14.77 -7.04
C ARG A 33 -4.45 14.51 -8.26
N ARG A 34 -4.38 13.26 -8.77
CA ARG A 34 -3.41 12.86 -9.81
C ARG A 34 -4.08 11.98 -10.86
N SER A 35 -3.85 12.31 -12.14
CA SER A 35 -4.07 11.37 -13.23
C SER A 35 -2.98 10.30 -13.22
N LEU A 36 -3.34 9.04 -13.02
CA LEU A 36 -2.41 7.93 -13.08
C LEU A 36 -2.17 7.50 -14.52
N PRO A 37 -0.94 7.09 -14.89
CA PRO A 37 -0.69 6.45 -16.17
C PRO A 37 -1.51 5.15 -16.31
N ASP A 38 -1.91 4.78 -17.52
CA ASP A 38 -2.67 3.54 -17.78
C ASP A 38 -1.98 2.26 -17.27
N SER A 39 -0.67 2.28 -17.07
CA SER A 39 0.10 1.17 -16.52
C SER A 39 0.07 1.08 -14.99
N VAL A 40 -0.61 2.01 -14.32
CA VAL A 40 -0.70 2.07 -12.86
C VAL A 40 -2.16 1.92 -12.45
N ARG A 41 -2.43 0.97 -11.57
CA ARG A 41 -3.74 0.80 -10.95
C ARG A 41 -3.63 0.78 -9.44
N THR A 42 -4.69 1.20 -8.79
CA THR A 42 -4.87 1.25 -7.34
C THR A 42 -5.87 0.18 -6.92
N VAL A 43 -5.67 -0.43 -5.75
CA VAL A 43 -6.56 -1.44 -5.20
C VAL A 43 -6.73 -1.18 -3.70
N GLU A 44 -7.97 -1.00 -3.25
CA GLU A 44 -8.32 -0.99 -1.83
C GLU A 44 -8.32 -2.45 -1.32
N GLY A 45 -7.25 -2.87 -0.66
CA GLY A 45 -7.06 -4.25 -0.20
C GLY A 45 -7.66 -4.55 1.17
N GLY A 46 -7.79 -3.53 2.02
CA GLY A 46 -8.32 -3.65 3.38
C GLY A 46 -7.63 -4.74 4.21
N VAL A 47 -8.31 -5.25 5.25
CA VAL A 47 -7.77 -6.29 6.14
C VAL A 47 -7.57 -7.62 5.40
N MET A 48 -8.39 -7.92 4.40
CA MET A 48 -8.33 -9.20 3.65
C MET A 48 -7.08 -9.32 2.78
N ALA A 49 -6.51 -8.20 2.33
CA ALA A 49 -5.27 -8.22 1.58
C ALA A 49 -4.06 -8.66 2.43
N TYR A 50 -4.08 -8.47 3.76
CA TYR A 50 -3.04 -9.03 4.64
C TYR A 50 -2.96 -10.56 4.56
N ALA A 51 -4.10 -11.25 4.49
CA ALA A 51 -4.14 -12.70 4.34
C ALA A 51 -3.52 -13.14 3.00
N LEU A 52 -3.74 -12.35 1.95
CA LEU A 52 -3.23 -12.63 0.61
C LEU A 52 -1.72 -12.36 0.50
N LEU A 53 -1.24 -11.27 1.11
CA LEU A 53 0.17 -10.93 1.21
C LEU A 53 0.95 -11.95 2.03
N LYS A 54 0.42 -12.36 3.19
CA LYS A 54 1.04 -13.40 4.02
C LYS A 54 1.19 -14.72 3.28
N LYS A 55 0.20 -15.09 2.44
CA LYS A 55 0.23 -16.31 1.64
C LYS A 55 1.17 -16.23 0.44
N LYS A 56 1.11 -15.13 -0.33
CA LYS A 56 1.86 -14.99 -1.59
C LYS A 56 3.27 -14.44 -1.41
N PHE A 57 3.49 -13.63 -0.38
CA PHE A 57 4.73 -12.90 -0.15
C PHE A 57 5.13 -12.96 1.34
N PRO A 58 5.42 -14.15 1.88
CA PRO A 58 5.74 -14.33 3.30
C PRO A 58 6.99 -13.56 3.76
N VAL A 59 7.88 -13.18 2.84
CA VAL A 59 9.11 -12.42 3.12
C VAL A 59 8.88 -10.90 3.06
N MET A 60 7.71 -10.45 2.59
CA MET A 60 7.46 -9.04 2.28
C MET A 60 7.49 -8.14 3.51
N GLU A 61 7.08 -8.63 4.67
CA GLU A 61 7.15 -7.88 5.93
C GLU A 61 8.60 -7.51 6.26
N LYS A 62 9.52 -8.50 6.18
CA LYS A 62 10.95 -8.28 6.41
C LYS A 62 11.54 -7.30 5.39
N PHE A 63 11.16 -7.46 4.12
CA PHE A 63 11.59 -6.55 3.05
C PHE A 63 11.09 -5.12 3.27
N LEU A 64 9.83 -4.92 3.65
CA LEU A 64 9.26 -3.60 3.96
C LEU A 64 10.00 -2.92 5.10
N VAL A 65 10.30 -3.66 6.17
CA VAL A 65 11.07 -3.13 7.31
C VAL A 65 12.50 -2.75 6.88
N GLU A 66 13.16 -3.58 6.10
CA GLU A 66 14.50 -3.30 5.55
C GLU A 66 14.50 -2.07 4.63
N GLU A 67 13.47 -1.92 3.78
CA GLU A 67 13.34 -0.78 2.87
C GLU A 67 13.01 0.54 3.60
N LEU A 68 12.13 0.50 4.61
CA LEU A 68 11.87 1.67 5.46
C LEU A 68 13.14 2.14 6.18
N ASN A 69 13.92 1.20 6.71
CA ASN A 69 15.23 1.48 7.30
C ASN A 69 16.20 2.07 6.27
N ARG A 70 16.27 1.50 5.06
CA ARG A 70 17.11 2.00 3.95
C ARG A 70 16.75 3.44 3.56
N LEU A 71 15.46 3.78 3.58
CA LEU A 71 14.96 5.12 3.28
C LEU A 71 15.03 6.08 4.47
N SER A 72 15.58 5.66 5.61
CA SER A 72 15.58 6.45 6.87
C SER A 72 14.18 6.91 7.28
N MET A 73 13.15 6.14 6.93
CA MET A 73 11.77 6.39 7.29
C MET A 73 11.44 5.61 8.57
N ALA A 74 11.24 6.32 9.67
CA ALA A 74 10.68 5.70 10.87
C ALA A 74 9.17 5.51 10.66
N PRO A 75 8.60 4.32 10.98
CA PRO A 75 7.16 4.17 11.04
C PRO A 75 6.60 5.14 12.07
N VAL A 76 5.85 6.14 11.60
CA VAL A 76 5.23 7.13 12.47
C VAL A 76 3.89 6.57 12.93
N ARG A 77 3.70 6.48 14.25
CA ARG A 77 2.39 6.16 14.81
C ARG A 77 1.53 7.43 14.74
N ILE A 78 0.74 7.56 13.68
CA ILE A 78 -0.25 8.63 13.57
C ILE A 78 -1.34 8.30 14.58
N HIS A 79 -1.37 9.00 15.72
CA HIS A 79 -2.53 8.96 16.61
C HIS A 79 -3.51 10.01 16.08
N ALA A 80 -4.71 9.59 15.69
CA ALA A 80 -5.83 10.49 15.44
C ALA A 80 -6.67 10.67 16.71
#